data_AF-A0A1V1TF43-F1
#
_entry.id   AF-A0A1V1TF43-F1
#
_cell.length_a   1.000
_cell.length_b   1.000
_cell.length_c   1.000
_cell.angle_alpha   90.00
_cell.angle_beta   90.00
_cell.angle_gamma   90.00
#
_symmetry.space_group_name_H-M   'P 1'
#
loop_
_entity.id
_entity.type
_entity.pdbx_description
1 polymer ?
#
loop_
_entity_poly.entity_id
_entity_poly.type
_entity_poly.pdbx_seq_one_letter_code
_entity_poly.pdbx_strand_id
1 'polypeptide(L)'
;MAYGEVAQAELLAGHYEDAIDNSRMAISLTEKSPAFLAGEDWPTFSSTHQAFALAALGRYDEAVDVMQKSLDYWMSHLHANHSFQ
;
A
#
# COMPACT_ATOMS: atom_id res chain seq x y z
N MET A 1 -7.65 -7.41 4.82
CA MET A 1 -7.85 -8.34 3.69
C MET A 1 -9.04 -7.94 2.83
N ALA A 2 -10.31 -8.04 3.27
CA ALA A 2 -11.46 -7.77 2.40
C ALA A 2 -11.43 -6.42 1.65
N TYR A 3 -11.10 -5.32 2.33
CA TYR A 3 -11.00 -3.99 1.68
C TYR A 3 -9.91 -3.91 0.59
N GLY A 4 -8.78 -4.59 0.76
CA GLY A 4 -7.70 -4.59 -0.24
C GLY A 4 -8.07 -5.39 -1.50
N GLU A 5 -8.79 -6.50 -1.32
CA GLU A 5 -9.30 -7.32 -2.44
C GLU A 5 -10.46 -6.62 -3.17
N VAL A 6 -11.34 -5.94 -2.43
CA VAL A 6 -12.39 -5.09 -3.03
C VAL A 6 -11.78 -3.98 -3.87
N ALA A 7 -10.77 -3.29 -3.33
CA ALA A 7 -10.05 -2.25 -4.07
C ALA A 7 -9.40 -2.78 -5.36
N GLN A 8 -8.87 -4.01 -5.33
CA GLN A 8 -8.34 -4.65 -6.53
C GLN A 8 -9.43 -4.89 -7.57
N ALA A 9 -10.58 -5.42 -7.16
CA ALA A 9 -11.70 -5.66 -8.07
C ALA A 9 -12.23 -4.36 -8.68
N GLU A 10 -12.34 -3.30 -7.87
CA GLU A 10 -12.75 -1.96 -8.32
C GLU A 10 -11.74 -1.35 -9.30
N LEU A 11 -10.43 -1.47 -9.03
CA LEU A 11 -9.37 -1.07 -9.93
C LEU A 11 -9.51 -1.76 -11.30
N LEU A 12 -9.70 -3.08 -11.30
CA LEU A 12 -9.86 -3.87 -12.52
C LEU A 12 -11.17 -3.54 -13.27
N ALA A 13 -12.20 -3.10 -12.55
CA ALA A 13 -13.47 -2.65 -13.12
C ALA A 13 -13.44 -1.18 -13.61
N GLY A 14 -12.35 -0.45 -13.35
CA GLY A 14 -12.21 0.97 -13.71
C GLY A 14 -12.85 1.94 -12.72
N HIS A 15 -13.27 1.46 -11.54
CA HIS A 15 -13.82 2.28 -10.46
C HIS A 15 -12.68 2.83 -9.59
N TYR A 16 -11.88 3.73 -10.17
CA TYR A 16 -10.60 4.12 -9.56
C TYR A 16 -10.72 4.89 -8.24
N GLU A 17 -11.71 5.78 -8.09
CA GLU A 17 -11.89 6.50 -6.82
C GLU A 17 -12.34 5.56 -5.68
N ASP A 18 -13.26 4.64 -5.96
CA ASP A 18 -13.68 3.61 -4.99
C ASP A 18 -12.49 2.73 -4.59
N ALA A 19 -11.67 2.33 -5.57
CA ALA A 19 -10.45 1.56 -5.32
C ALA A 19 -9.46 2.31 -4.42
N ILE A 20 -9.32 3.63 -4.59
CA ILE A 20 -8.48 4.47 -3.73
C ILE A 20 -9.02 4.48 -2.30
N ASP A 21 -10.32 4.67 -2.11
CA ASP A 21 -10.93 4.76 -0.79
C ASP A 21 -10.88 3.41 -0.03
N ASN A 22 -11.18 2.31 -0.71
CA ASN A 22 -11.05 0.97 -0.12
C ASN A 22 -9.58 0.62 0.16
N SER A 23 -8.64 1.01 -0.69
CA SER A 23 -7.20 0.83 -0.43
C SER A 23 -6.77 1.61 0.81
N ARG A 24 -7.19 2.88 0.96
CA ARG A 24 -6.91 3.71 2.15
C ARG A 24 -7.46 3.10 3.43
N MET A 25 -8.67 2.54 3.38
CA MET A 25 -9.24 1.83 4.53
C MET A 25 -8.41 0.61 4.89
N ALA A 26 -7.99 -0.18 3.90
CA ALA A 26 -7.14 -1.35 4.13
C ALA A 26 -5.78 -0.97 4.72
N ILE A 27 -5.14 0.09 4.21
CA ILE A 27 -3.90 0.67 4.75
C ILE A 27 -4.11 1.07 6.22
N SER A 28 -5.14 1.86 6.52
CA SER A 28 -5.40 2.34 7.89
C SER A 28 -5.65 1.20 8.88
N LEU A 29 -6.26 0.10 8.44
CA LEU A 29 -6.45 -1.10 9.28
C LEU A 29 -5.12 -1.80 9.55
N THR A 30 -4.26 -1.95 8.54
CA THR A 30 -2.92 -2.52 8.72
C THR A 30 -2.06 -1.64 9.62
N GLU A 31 -2.06 -0.32 9.45
CA GLU A 31 -1.30 0.62 10.28
C GLU A 31 -1.68 0.58 11.77
N LYS A 32 -2.91 0.17 12.09
CA LYS A 32 -3.40 -0.03 13.46
C LYS A 32 -3.13 -1.42 14.01
N SER A 33 -2.63 -2.35 13.18
CA SER A 33 -2.38 -3.72 13.60
C SER A 33 -1.13 -3.82 14.48
N PRO A 34 -1.09 -4.78 15.44
CA PRO A 34 0.10 -5.00 16.25
C PRO A 34 1.35 -5.32 15.42
N ALA A 35 1.21 -6.06 14.31
CA ALA A 35 2.32 -6.44 13.45
C ALA A 35 2.97 -5.21 12.79
N PHE A 36 2.17 -4.28 12.28
CA PHE A 36 2.69 -3.02 11.75
C PHE A 36 3.40 -2.19 12.84
N LEU A 37 2.78 -2.08 14.03
CA LEU A 37 3.36 -1.34 15.15
C LEU A 37 4.66 -1.97 15.67
N ALA A 38 4.84 -3.27 15.49
CA ALA A 38 6.08 -4.00 15.79
C ALA A 38 7.13 -3.90 14.67
N GLY A 39 6.80 -3.30 13.52
CA GLY A 39 7.69 -3.26 12.34
C GLY A 39 7.80 -4.61 11.63
N GLU A 40 6.80 -5.47 11.76
CA GLU A 40 6.79 -6.81 11.14
C GLU A 40 5.93 -6.86 9.87
N ASP A 41 5.13 -5.83 9.61
CA ASP A 41 4.19 -5.79 8.49
C ASP A 41 4.07 -4.39 7.86
N TRP A 42 3.76 -4.36 6.57
CA TRP A 42 3.50 -3.14 5.81
C TRP A 42 2.39 -3.39 4.77
N PRO A 43 1.45 -2.44 4.55
CA PRO A 43 0.30 -2.61 3.67
C PRO A 43 0.63 -2.60 2.16
N THR A 44 1.62 -3.38 1.73
CA THR A 44 2.20 -3.36 0.39
C THR A 44 1.16 -3.56 -0.72
N PHE A 45 0.25 -4.52 -0.57
CA PHE A 45 -0.76 -4.80 -1.58
C PHE A 45 -1.77 -3.66 -1.70
N SER A 46 -2.29 -3.17 -0.57
CA SER A 46 -3.24 -2.05 -0.54
C SER A 46 -2.61 -0.76 -1.09
N SER A 47 -1.35 -0.47 -0.72
CA SER A 47 -0.59 0.66 -1.28
C SER A 47 -0.39 0.52 -2.80
N THR A 48 -0.17 -0.71 -3.28
CA THR A 48 -0.03 -0.98 -4.71
C THR A 48 -1.32 -0.71 -5.46
N HIS A 49 -2.46 -1.20 -4.96
CA HIS A 49 -3.77 -0.96 -5.56
C HIS A 49 -4.11 0.53 -5.59
N GLN A 50 -3.83 1.25 -4.49
CA GLN A 50 -4.02 2.70 -4.43
C GLN A 50 -3.20 3.43 -5.48
N ALA A 51 -1.90 3.12 -5.59
CA ALA A 51 -1.01 3.78 -6.54
C ALA A 51 -1.41 3.50 -7.99
N PHE A 52 -1.86 2.29 -8.31
CA PHE A 52 -2.35 1.97 -9.66
C PHE A 52 -3.65 2.71 -9.99
N ALA A 53 -4.58 2.80 -9.03
CA ALA A 53 -5.81 3.58 -9.21
C ALA A 53 -5.53 5.08 -9.39
N LEU A 54 -4.60 5.64 -8.60
CA LEU A 54 -4.12 7.02 -8.75
C LEU A 54 -3.49 7.26 -10.14
N ALA A 55 -2.62 6.34 -10.58
CA ALA A 55 -1.99 6.43 -11.89
C ALA A 55 -3.02 6.35 -13.04
N ALA A 56 -4.05 5.52 -12.91
CA ALA A 56 -5.12 5.41 -13.90
C ALA A 56 -5.96 6.70 -14.03
N LEU A 57 -6.01 7.51 -12.98
CA LEU A 57 -6.62 8.85 -12.98
C LEU A 57 -5.65 9.97 -13.39
N GLY A 58 -4.40 9.64 -13.74
CA GLY A 58 -3.36 10.62 -14.07
C GLY A 58 -2.73 11.32 -12.86
N ARG A 59 -3.02 10.88 -11.64
CA ARG A 59 -2.49 11.43 -10.38
C ARG A 59 -1.13 10.81 -10.05
N TYR A 60 -0.17 10.98 -10.97
CA TYR A 60 1.11 10.27 -10.92
C TYR A 60 1.97 10.63 -9.72
N ASP A 61 2.00 11.91 -9.32
CA ASP A 61 2.80 12.36 -8.17
C ASP A 61 2.35 11.67 -6.87
N GLU A 62 1.04 11.56 -6.67
CA GLU A 62 0.47 10.84 -5.52
C GLU A 62 0.76 9.33 -5.60
N ALA A 63 0.66 8.73 -6.79
CA ALA A 63 0.98 7.32 -6.99
C ALA A 63 2.45 7.01 -6.63
N VAL A 64 3.37 7.89 -7.06
CA VAL A 64 4.80 7.77 -6.75
C VAL A 64 5.04 7.91 -5.24
N ASP A 65 4.41 8.88 -4.57
CA ASP A 65 4.54 9.05 -3.12
C ASP A 65 4.10 7.80 -2.33
N VAL A 66 2.98 7.20 -2.72
CA VAL A 66 2.50 5.94 -2.09
C VAL A 66 3.50 4.80 -2.26
N MET A 67 4.06 4.65 -3.46
CA MET A 67 5.05 3.59 -3.74
C MET A 67 6.39 3.86 -3.08
N GLN A 68 6.82 5.13 -2.99
CA GLN A 68 8.08 5.51 -2.36
C GLN A 68 8.07 5.15 -0.87
N LYS A 69 6.98 5.44 -0.16
CA LYS A 69 6.83 5.03 1.25
C LYS A 69 6.97 3.52 1.45
N SER A 70 6.41 2.73 0.53
CA SER A 70 6.54 1.28 0.57
C SER A 70 7.97 0.83 0.30
N LEU A 71 8.66 1.44 -0.67
CA LEU A 71 10.06 1.17 -0.94
C LEU A 71 10.95 1.52 0.26
N ASP A 72 10.75 2.69 0.89
CA ASP A 72 11.52 3.13 2.04
C ASP A 72 11.40 2.15 3.22
N TYR A 73 10.17 1.67 3.49
CA TYR A 73 9.94 0.62 4.47
C TYR A 73 10.75 -0.64 4.15
N TRP A 74 10.59 -1.21 2.95
CA TRP A 74 11.26 -2.46 2.59
C TRP A 74 12.78 -2.33 2.52
N MET A 75 13.29 -1.18 2.08
CA MET A 75 14.72 -0.89 2.10
C MET A 75 15.27 -0.85 3.53
N SER A 76 14.58 -0.19 4.46
CA SER A 76 15.03 -0.17 5.86
C SER A 76 15.04 -1.57 6.50
N HIS A 77 14.06 -2.42 6.18
CA HIS A 77 13.96 -3.79 6.70
C HIS A 77 14.96 -4.75 6.05
N LEU A 78 15.29 -4.55 4.78
CA LEU A 78 16.36 -5.30 4.12
C LEU A 78 17.70 -4.99 4.80
N HIS A 79 18.03 -3.72 5.03
CA HIS A 79 19.27 -3.34 5.72
C HIS A 79 19.31 -3.81 7.17
N ALA A 80 18.17 -3.85 7.87
CA ALA A 80 18.05 -4.41 9.22
C ALA A 80 18.32 -5.92 9.27
N ASN A 81 17.99 -6.67 8.20
CA ASN A 81 18.31 -8.10 8.08
C ASN A 81 19.74 -8.36 7.57
N HIS A 82 20.43 -7.34 7.05
CA HIS A 82 21.82 -7.46 6.58
C HIS A 82 22.88 -7.30 7.68
N SER A 83 22.51 -7.09 8.94
CA SER A 83 23.45 -6.92 10.07
C SER A 83 23.83 -8.24 10.78
N PHE A 84 24.10 -9.29 10.02
CA PHE A 84 24.79 -10.49 10.50
C PHE A 84 25.97 -10.88 9.58
N GLN A 85 27.07 -10.14 9.71
CA GLN A 85 28.43 -10.70 9.61
C GLN A 85 29.30 -10.06 10.68
#